data_AF-A0A2W5Y2L7-F1
#
_entry.id   AF-A0A2W5Y2L7-F1
#
_cell.length_a   1.000
_cell.length_b   1.000
_cell.length_c   1.000
_cell.angle_alpha   90.00
_cell.angle_beta   90.00
_cell.angle_gamma   90.00
#
_symmetry.space_group_name_H-M   'P 1'
#
loop_
_entity.id
_entity.type
_entity.pdbx_description
1 polymer ?
#
loop_
_entity_poly.entity_id
_entity_poly.type
_entity_poly.pdbx_seq_one_letter_code
_entity_poly.pdbx_strand_id
1 'polypeptide(L)'
;MRVANACDRAAIQRIAELEQSAAPVGPLLIGEILQRPVAAVSLADGSVIADPFAATSELVELMGVRARQLRGSRTPARGAEGWRLLGWRVSR
;
A
#
# COMPACT_ATOMS: atom_id res chain seq x y z
N MET A 1 0.64 -9.88 -4.70
CA MET A 1 0.98 -8.48 -4.32
C MET A 1 1.43 -7.72 -5.54
N ARG A 2 1.10 -6.43 -5.64
CA ARG A 2 1.42 -5.57 -6.80
C ARG A 2 1.55 -4.11 -6.40
N VAL A 3 2.22 -3.30 -7.21
CA VAL A 3 2.29 -1.85 -6.99
C VAL A 3 0.89 -1.25 -7.18
N ALA A 4 0.51 -0.35 -6.28
CA ALA A 4 -0.76 0.35 -6.33
C ALA A 4 -0.82 1.30 -7.53
N ASN A 5 -2.01 1.47 -8.07
CA ASN A 5 -2.34 2.48 -9.06
C ASN A 5 -3.51 3.34 -8.55
N ALA A 6 -3.96 4.30 -9.37
CA ALA A 6 -5.02 5.24 -9.02
C ALA A 6 -6.35 4.56 -8.61
N CYS A 7 -6.67 3.42 -9.22
CA CYS A 7 -7.92 2.69 -9.01
C CYS A 7 -7.98 2.03 -7.62
N ASP A 8 -6.83 1.83 -6.97
CA ASP A 8 -6.76 1.19 -5.66
C ASP A 8 -7.14 2.11 -4.50
N ARG A 9 -7.28 3.42 -4.77
CA ARG A 9 -7.50 4.43 -3.73
C ARG A 9 -8.66 4.08 -2.80
N ALA A 10 -9.79 3.67 -3.35
CA ALA A 10 -10.98 3.33 -2.56
C ALA A 10 -10.74 2.09 -1.68
N ALA A 11 -10.06 1.07 -2.21
CA ALA A 11 -9.73 -0.14 -1.45
C ALA A 11 -8.74 0.14 -0.31
N ILE A 12 -7.72 0.98 -0.56
CA ILE A 12 -6.75 1.39 0.46
C ILE A 12 -7.45 2.17 1.59
N GLN A 13 -8.31 3.13 1.25
CA GLN A 13 -9.08 3.89 2.24
C GLN A 13 -9.97 2.98 3.07
N ARG A 14 -10.65 2.02 2.42
CA ARG A 14 -11.49 1.05 3.12
C ARG A 14 -10.71 0.22 4.15
N ILE A 15 -9.50 -0.23 3.80
CA ILE A 15 -8.65 -0.97 4.73
C ILE A 15 -8.22 -0.08 5.91
N ALA A 16 -7.86 1.18 5.65
CA ALA A 16 -7.47 2.14 6.69
C ALA A 16 -8.63 2.41 7.66
N GLU A 17 -9.85 2.55 7.15
CA GLU A 17 -11.07 2.66 7.96
C GLU A 17 -11.33 1.42 8.82
N LEU A 18 -11.14 0.21 8.27
CA LEU A 18 -11.28 -1.04 9.04
C LEU A 18 -10.27 -1.11 10.19
N GLU A 19 -9.02 -0.72 9.93
CA GLU A 19 -7.93 -0.71 10.89
C GLU A 19 -7.96 0.52 11.83
N GLN A 20 -8.90 1.45 11.62
CA GLN A 20 -9.03 2.72 12.36
C GLN A 20 -7.74 3.55 12.35
N SER A 21 -7.08 3.59 11.19
CA SER A 21 -5.79 4.24 11.00
C SER A 21 -5.80 5.12 9.76
N ALA A 22 -4.76 5.94 9.61
CA ALA A 22 -4.56 6.74 8.42
C ALA A 22 -4.03 5.89 7.27
N ALA A 23 -4.50 6.16 6.04
CA ALA A 23 -3.96 5.50 4.86
C ALA A 23 -2.47 5.87 4.66
N PRO A 24 -1.58 4.88 4.42
CA PRO A 24 -0.19 5.12 4.09
C PRO A 24 -0.04 6.02 2.86
N VAL A 25 1.02 6.83 2.83
CA VAL A 25 1.29 7.78 1.75
C VAL A 25 2.42 7.30 0.84
N GLY A 26 2.47 7.90 -0.36
CA GLY A 26 3.49 7.61 -1.37
C GLY A 26 3.19 6.37 -2.22
N PRO A 27 4.18 5.81 -2.93
CA PRO A 27 4.01 4.59 -3.69
C PRO A 27 3.72 3.42 -2.75
N LEU A 28 2.62 2.71 -2.99
CA LEU A 28 2.18 1.60 -2.15
C LEU A 28 2.35 0.26 -2.87
N LEU A 29 2.57 -0.79 -2.09
CA LEU A 29 2.47 -2.19 -2.52
C LEU A 29 1.23 -2.80 -1.86
N ILE A 30 0.34 -3.35 -2.67
CA ILE A 30 -0.91 -3.98 -2.23
C ILE A 30 -0.70 -5.48 -2.05
N GLY A 31 -1.15 -6.00 -0.92
CA GLY A 31 -1.33 -7.42 -0.63
C GLY A 31 -2.75 -7.85 -0.98
N GLU A 32 -2.88 -8.97 -1.69
CA GLU A 32 -4.16 -9.48 -2.16
C GLU A 32 -4.33 -10.95 -1.76
N ILE A 33 -5.55 -11.31 -1.35
CA ILE A 33 -6.01 -12.69 -1.15
C ILE A 33 -7.21 -12.87 -2.06
N LEU A 34 -7.22 -13.92 -2.88
CA LEU A 34 -8.29 -14.17 -3.87
C LEU A 34 -8.63 -12.92 -4.72
N GLN A 35 -7.61 -12.21 -5.20
CA GLN A 35 -7.73 -10.96 -5.97
C GLN A 35 -8.38 -9.79 -5.22
N ARG A 36 -8.63 -9.91 -3.91
CA ARG A 36 -9.13 -8.83 -3.07
C ARG A 36 -7.96 -8.16 -2.34
N PRO A 37 -7.77 -6.83 -2.48
CA PRO A 37 -6.87 -6.07 -1.62
C PRO A 37 -7.25 -6.24 -0.14
N VAL A 38 -6.29 -6.67 0.67
CA VAL A 38 -6.45 -6.89 2.12
C VAL A 38 -5.38 -6.20 2.95
N ALA A 39 -4.31 -5.69 2.33
CA ALA A 39 -3.29 -4.94 3.03
C ALA A 39 -2.53 -4.02 2.08
N ALA A 40 -1.91 -2.98 2.61
CA ALA A 40 -1.07 -2.05 1.86
C ALA A 40 0.16 -1.66 2.68
N VAL A 41 1.32 -1.61 2.05
CA VAL A 41 2.57 -1.11 2.65
C VAL A 41 3.14 0.03 1.83
N SER A 42 3.59 1.10 2.49
CA SER A 42 4.31 2.18 1.84
C SER A 42 5.72 1.75 1.46
N LEU A 43 6.07 2.01 0.21
CA LEU A 43 7.43 1.91 -0.28
C LEU A 43 8.26 3.15 0.09
N ALA A 44 7.67 4.20 0.65
CA ALA A 44 8.42 5.37 1.11
C ALA A 44 9.02 5.15 2.50
N ASP A 45 8.21 4.74 3.45
CA ASP A 45 8.59 4.65 4.88
C ASP A 45 8.35 3.27 5.51
N GLY A 46 7.62 2.37 4.84
CA GLY A 46 7.30 1.05 5.37
C GLY A 46 6.08 1.01 6.28
N SER A 47 5.30 2.09 6.41
CA SER A 47 4.00 2.08 7.10
C SER A 47 3.05 1.05 6.46
N VAL A 48 2.30 0.34 7.28
CA VAL A 48 1.41 -0.76 6.86
C VAL A 48 0.01 -0.52 7.40
N ILE A 49 -0.99 -0.85 6.58
CA ILE A 49 -2.37 -1.09 7.01
C ILE A 49 -2.80 -2.50 6.53
N ALA A 50 -3.65 -3.17 7.30
CA ALA A 50 -4.16 -4.50 6.96
C ALA A 50 -5.60 -4.66 7.41
N ASP A 51 -6.38 -5.46 6.66
CA ASP A 51 -7.75 -5.83 7.01
C ASP A 51 -7.70 -6.68 8.30
N PRO A 52 -8.17 -6.16 9.45
CA PRO A 52 -8.09 -6.83 10.73
C PRO A 52 -9.05 -8.03 10.83
N PHE A 53 -9.97 -8.18 9.87
CA PHE A 53 -10.93 -9.28 9.79
C PHE A 53 -10.47 -10.40 8.86
N ALA A 54 -9.25 -10.32 8.32
CA ALA A 54 -8.62 -11.33 7.49
C ALA A 54 -7.28 -11.81 8.09
N ALA A 55 -6.93 -13.08 7.86
CA ALA A 55 -5.65 -13.64 8.26
C ALA A 55 -4.52 -13.10 7.37
N THR A 56 -4.03 -11.90 7.70
CA THR A 56 -3.09 -11.13 6.86
C THR A 56 -1.64 -11.13 7.38
N SER A 57 -1.36 -11.73 8.54
CA SER A 57 -0.06 -11.61 9.20
C SER A 57 1.12 -12.09 8.35
N GLU A 58 1.07 -13.33 7.83
CA GLU A 58 2.14 -13.88 6.97
C GLU A 58 2.30 -13.06 5.67
N LEU A 59 1.18 -12.61 5.10
CA LEU A 59 1.20 -11.75 3.92
C LEU A 59 1.89 -10.41 4.22
N VAL A 60 1.59 -9.78 5.35
CA VAL A 60 2.19 -8.52 5.79
C VAL A 60 3.70 -8.67 5.99
N GLU A 61 4.16 -9.77 6.58
CA GLU A 61 5.60 -10.05 6.73
C GLU A 61 6.30 -10.15 5.37
N LEU A 62 5.74 -10.93 4.44
CA LEU A 62 6.27 -11.07 3.08
C LEU A 62 6.27 -9.73 2.33
N MET A 63 5.21 -8.94 2.49
CA MET A 63 5.14 -7.59 1.91
C MET A 63 6.23 -6.69 2.49
N GLY A 64 6.52 -6.75 3.78
CA GLY A 64 7.60 -5.99 4.41
C GLY A 64 8.97 -6.32 3.83
N VAL A 65 9.25 -7.60 3.62
CA VAL A 65 10.48 -8.06 2.93
C VAL A 65 10.54 -7.50 1.51
N ARG A 66 9.44 -7.63 0.75
CA ARG A 66 9.39 -7.15 -0.63
C ARG A 66 9.52 -5.63 -0.73
N ALA A 67 8.89 -4.88 0.17
CA ALA A 67 8.98 -3.43 0.22
C ALA A 67 10.42 -2.97 0.45
N ARG A 68 11.15 -3.63 1.35
CA ARG A 68 12.57 -3.35 1.59
C ARG A 68 13.45 -3.64 0.37
N GLN A 69 13.20 -4.75 -0.34
CA GLN A 69 13.89 -5.03 -1.60
C GLN A 69 13.65 -3.94 -2.63
N LEU A 70 12.39 -3.52 -2.82
CA LEU A 70 12.01 -2.48 -3.77
C LEU A 70 12.60 -1.11 -3.43
N ARG A 71 12.75 -0.78 -2.14
CA ARG A 71 13.45 0.44 -1.68
C ARG A 71 14.96 0.39 -1.96
N GLY A 72 15.58 -0.76 -1.79
CA GLY A 72 17.03 -0.95 -2.02
C GLY A 72 17.40 -1.01 -3.50
N SER A 73 16.52 -1.54 -4.35
CA SER A 73 16.67 -1.54 -5.81
C SER A 73 16.21 -0.19 -6.38
N ARG A 74 17.06 0.84 -6.28
CA ARG A 74 16.74 2.21 -6.71
C ARG A 74 16.64 2.35 -8.24
N THR A 75 15.57 1.82 -8.82
CA THR A 75 15.01 2.28 -10.10
C THR A 75 13.67 2.94 -9.76
N PRO A 76 13.43 4.21 -10.13
CA PRO A 76 12.16 4.88 -9.82
C PRO A 76 11.03 4.06 -10.44
N ALA A 77 10.15 3.50 -9.60
CA ALA A 77 8.98 2.78 -10.07
C ALA A 77 8.15 3.76 -10.91
N ARG A 78 7.97 3.45 -12.21
CA ARG A 78 7.21 4.28 -13.17
C ARG A 78 5.74 4.55 -12.77
N GLY A 79 5.23 3.91 -11.72
CA GLY A 79 3.95 4.27 -11.08
C GLY A 79 4.02 5.54 -10.20
N ALA A 80 5.22 6.08 -9.97
CA ALA A 80 5.42 7.27 -9.17
C ALA A 80 5.00 8.59 -9.87
N GLU A 81 4.89 8.59 -11.20
CA GLU A 81 4.47 9.79 -11.93
C GLU A 81 2.95 10.02 -11.81
N GLY A 82 2.17 8.93 -11.68
CA GLY A 82 0.72 8.98 -11.58
C GLY A 82 0.21 9.61 -10.29
N TRP A 83 0.92 9.46 -9.15
CA TRP A 83 0.46 10.03 -7.88
C TRP A 83 0.65 11.55 -7.78
N ARG A 84 1.58 12.12 -8.56
CA ARG A 84 1.80 13.58 -8.61
C ARG A 84 0.71 14.33 -9.39
N LEU A 85 0.09 13.68 -10.39
CA LEU A 85 -0.94 14.28 -11.23
C LEU A 85 -2.37 14.08 -10.70
N LEU A 86 -2.57 13.28 -9.65
CA LEU A 86 -3.89 12.87 -9.15
C LEU A 86 -4.35 13.59 -7.87
N GLY A 87 -3.84 14.81 -7.63
CA GLY A 87 -4.45 15.76 -6.69
C GLY A 87 -4.65 15.25 -5.26
N TRP A 88 -3.71 14.44 -4.75
CA TRP A 88 -3.87 13.87 -3.41
C TRP A 88 -3.44 14.88 -2.35
N ARG A 89 -4.42 15.51 -1.71
CA ARG A 89 -4.22 16.42 -0.58
C ARG A 89 -4.44 15.64 0.71
N VAL A 90 -3.37 15.47 1.48
CA VAL A 90 -3.41 14.94 2.85
C VAL A 90 -3.98 16.04 3.74
N SER A 91 -5.10 15.78 4.40
CA SER A 91 -5.51 16.58 5.55
C SER A 91 -4.66 16.12 6.74
N ARG A 92 -4.02 17.08 7.40
CA ARG A 92 -3.20 16.89 8.59
C ARG A 92 -4.03 16.42 9.78
#